data_AF-A0A950MVV6-F1
#
_entry.id   AF-A0A950MVV6-F1
#
_cell.length_a   1.000
_cell.length_b   1.000
_cell.length_c   1.000
_cell.angle_alpha   90.00
_cell.angle_beta   90.00
_cell.angle_gamma   90.00
#
_symmetry.space_group_name_H-M   'P 1'
#
loop_
_entity.id
_entity.type
_entity.pdbx_description
1 polymer ?
#
loop_
_entity_poly.entity_id
_entity_poly.type
_entity_poly.pdbx_seq_one_letter_code
_entity_poly.pdbx_strand_id
1 'polypeptide(L)' 'GVALDKRGNVEADTSRYASSRAKIFACGDMRRGQSLVVWAIREGRQCAAAIDEALMGSTVLPR' A
#
# COMPACT_ATOMS: atom_id res chain seq x y z
N GLY A 1 -2.93 -10.08 -13.72
CA GLY A 1 -3.59 -9.26 -12.67
C GLY A 1 -2.75 -9.25 -11.41
N VAL A 2 -3.22 -8.61 -10.34
CA VAL A 2 -2.65 -8.72 -8.98
C VAL A 2 -3.50 -9.70 -8.16
N ALA A 3 -2.94 -10.25 -7.08
CA ALA A 3 -3.67 -11.11 -6.15
C ALA A 3 -4.70 -10.29 -5.38
N LEU A 4 -5.84 -10.92 -5.06
CA LEU A 4 -6.93 -10.32 -4.32
C LEU A 4 -7.17 -11.10 -3.03
N ASP A 5 -7.59 -10.40 -1.98
CA ASP A 5 -8.04 -11.02 -0.74
C ASP A 5 -9.43 -11.68 -0.91
N LYS A 6 -9.91 -12.35 0.14
CA LYS A 6 -11.23 -13.01 0.16
C LYS A 6 -12.41 -12.04 -0.04
N ARG A 7 -12.19 -10.74 0.10
CA ARG A 7 -13.19 -9.66 -0.06
C ARG A 7 -13.09 -8.99 -1.43
N GLY A 8 -12.14 -9.39 -2.28
CA GLY A 8 -11.90 -8.81 -3.60
C GLY A 8 -11.05 -7.55 -3.61
N ASN A 9 -10.48 -7.14 -2.46
CA ASN A 9 -9.52 -6.03 -2.41
C ASN A 9 -8.16 -6.52 -2.91
N VAL A 10 -7.29 -5.60 -3.36
CA VAL A 10 -5.92 -5.96 -3.71
C VAL A 10 -5.17 -6.44 -2.47
N GLU A 11 -4.63 -7.65 -2.56
CA GLU A 11 -3.83 -8.23 -1.49
C GLU A 11 -2.48 -7.51 -1.42
N ALA A 12 -2.32 -6.69 -0.37
CA ALA A 12 -1.07 -6.05 -0.01
C ALA A 12 -0.98 -5.87 1.52
N ASP A 13 0.22 -6.01 2.06
CA ASP A 13 0.49 -5.84 3.49
C ASP A 13 0.45 -4.35 3.92
N THR A 14 0.49 -4.08 5.22
CA THR A 14 0.47 -2.70 5.77
C THR A 14 1.86 -2.14 6.07
N SER A 15 2.93 -2.87 5.75
CA SER A 15 4.31 -2.43 6.01
C SER A 15 4.99 -1.96 4.73
N ARG A 16 4.93 -2.78 3.67
CA ARG A 16 5.49 -2.55 2.35
C ARG A 16 4.44 -2.09 1.33
N TYR A 17 3.15 -2.35 1.58
CA TYR A 17 2.06 -2.02 0.65
C TYR A 17 2.22 -2.63 -0.75
N ALA A 18 3.10 -3.62 -0.89
CA ALA A 18 3.42 -4.27 -2.15
C ALA A 18 2.35 -5.32 -2.48
N SER A 19 1.92 -5.34 -3.73
CA SER A 19 1.06 -6.38 -4.27
C SER A 19 1.86 -7.61 -4.67
N SER A 20 1.18 -8.65 -5.17
CA SER A 20 1.82 -9.86 -5.72
C SER A 20 2.71 -9.60 -6.96
N ARG A 21 2.62 -8.42 -7.58
CA ARG A 21 3.46 -8.04 -8.72
C ARG A 21 4.51 -7.04 -8.30
N ALA A 22 5.75 -7.28 -8.72
CA ALA A 22 6.87 -6.38 -8.49
C ALA A 22 6.55 -4.98 -9.01
N LYS A 23 6.94 -3.96 -8.22
CA LYS A 23 6.72 -2.53 -8.49
C LYS A 23 5.24 -2.09 -8.61
N ILE A 24 4.30 -2.91 -8.13
CA ILE A 24 2.89 -2.54 -8.01
C ILE A 24 2.51 -2.54 -6.54
N PHE A 25 1.92 -1.44 -6.09
CA PHE A 25 1.57 -1.18 -4.70
C PHE A 25 0.09 -0.79 -4.60
N ALA A 26 -0.53 -1.06 -3.46
CA ALA A 26 -1.92 -0.72 -3.21
C ALA A 26 -2.11 -0.26 -1.76
N CYS A 27 -2.93 0.77 -1.55
CA CYS A 27 -3.22 1.35 -0.24
C CYS A 27 -4.63 1.97 -0.23
N GLY A 28 -5.11 2.36 0.94
CA GLY A 28 -6.44 2.95 1.09
C GLY A 28 -7.55 1.95 0.80
N ASP A 29 -8.66 2.42 0.25
CA ASP A 29 -9.87 1.60 0.10
C ASP A 29 -9.68 0.44 -0.90
N MET A 30 -8.77 0.55 -1.87
CA MET A 30 -8.44 -0.56 -2.80
C MET A 30 -7.81 -1.76 -2.10
N ARG A 31 -7.15 -1.54 -0.94
CA ARG A 31 -6.47 -2.58 -0.15
C ARG A 31 -7.26 -2.96 1.10
N ARG A 32 -7.79 -1.97 1.82
CA ARG A 32 -8.55 -2.15 3.06
C ARG A 32 -10.02 -2.55 2.81
N GLY A 33 -10.57 -2.13 1.68
CA GLY A 33 -12.01 -1.98 1.49
C GLY A 33 -12.54 -0.65 2.07
N GLN A 34 -13.83 -0.39 1.87
CA GLN A 34 -14.50 0.87 2.25
C GLN A 34 -14.09 1.37 3.64
N SER A 35 -13.67 2.64 3.73
CA SER A 35 -13.24 3.22 5.00
C SER A 35 -13.45 4.74 5.05
N LEU A 36 -12.75 5.40 5.97
CA LEU A 36 -12.76 6.85 6.13
C LEU A 36 -11.63 7.48 5.31
N VAL A 37 -11.83 8.72 4.86
CA VAL A 37 -10.82 9.49 4.13
C VAL A 37 -9.50 9.59 4.90
N VAL A 38 -9.55 9.78 6.22
CA VAL A 38 -8.35 9.87 7.07
C VAL A 38 -7.50 8.59 7.01
N TRP A 39 -8.14 7.43 6.84
CA TRP A 39 -7.45 6.16 6.69
C TRP A 39 -6.77 6.03 5.34
N ALA A 40 -7.40 6.52 4.26
CA ALA A 40 -6.77 6.58 2.95
C ALA A 40 -5.55 7.52 2.95
N ILE A 41 -5.65 8.68 3.61
CA ILE A 41 -4.53 9.64 3.74
C ILE A 41 -3.37 9.00 4.52
N ARG A 42 -3.66 8.36 5.66
CA ARG A 42 -2.65 7.70 6.48
C ARG A 42 -1.92 6.59 5.70
N GLU A 43 -2.66 5.70 5.06
CA GLU A 43 -2.05 4.62 4.28
C GLU A 43 -1.32 5.10 3.03
N GLY A 44 -1.82 6.15 2.37
CA GLY A 44 -1.15 6.76 1.22
C GLY A 44 0.24 7.27 1.58
N ARG A 45 0.39 7.92 2.75
CA ARG A 45 1.70 8.38 3.23
C ARG A 45 2.65 7.23 3.53
N GLN A 46 2.16 6.18 4.18
CA GLN A 46 2.96 4.99 4.49
C GLN A 46 3.36 4.21 3.23
N CYS A 47 2.45 4.11 2.26
CA CYS A 47 2.70 3.51 0.96
C CYS A 47 3.77 4.30 0.19
N ALA A 48 3.71 5.63 0.19
CA ALA A 48 4.74 6.47 -0.43
C ALA A 48 6.13 6.23 0.20
N ALA A 49 6.22 6.13 1.53
CA ALA A 49 7.46 5.80 2.22
C ALA A 49 7.98 4.41 1.83
N ALA A 50 7.10 3.41 1.73
CA ALA A 50 7.47 2.06 1.31
C ALA A 50 7.92 1.97 -0.16
N ILE A 51 7.29 2.73 -1.05
CA ILE A 51 7.67 2.82 -2.46
C ILE A 51 9.06 3.46 -2.59
N ASP A 52 9.29 4.57 -1.87
CA ASP A 52 10.57 5.26 -1.85
C ASP A 52 11.69 4.34 -1.33
N GLU A 53 11.46 3.66 -0.21
CA GLU A 53 12.39 2.67 0.35
C GLU A 53 12.69 1.53 -0.65
N ALA A 54 11.67 1.03 -1.35
CA ALA A 54 11.84 -0.04 -2.33
C ALA A 54 12.61 0.39 -3.60
N LEU A 55 12.51 1.66 -4.00
CA LEU A 55 13.19 2.19 -5.18
C LEU A 55 14.60 2.71 -4.88
N MET A 56 14.78 3.33 -3.72
CA MET A 56 16.01 4.03 -3.33
C MET A 56 16.89 3.21 -2.39
N GLY A 57 16.36 2.12 -1.80
CA GLY A 57 17.03 1.28 -0.80
C GLY A 57 16.97 1.83 0.63
N SER A 58 16.51 3.07 0.81
CA SER A 58 16.23 3.71 2.10
C SER A 58 15.22 4.85 1.90
N THR A 59 14.56 5.30 2.95
CA THR A 59 13.64 6.45 2.88
C THR A 59 13.82 7.38 4.07
N VAL A 60 13.62 8.67 3.83
CA VAL A 60 13.54 9.72 4.88
C VAL A 60 12.10 10.15 5.13
N LEU A 61 11.13 9.55 4.42
CA LEU A 61 9.72 9.88 4.56
C LEU A 61 9.15 9.32 5.87
N PRO A 62 8.25 10.06 6.55
CA PRO A 62 7.64 9.60 7.79
C PRO A 62 6.67 8.45 7.56
N ARG A 63 6.59 7.53 8.54
CA ARG A 63 5.57 6.47 8.61
C ARG A 63 4.40 6.84 9.51
#